data_AF-A0A958KQU9-F1
#
_entry.id   AF-A0A958KQU9-F1
#
_cell.length_a   1.000
_cell.length_b   1.000
_cell.length_c   1.000
_cell.angle_alpha   90.00
_cell.angle_beta   90.00
_cell.angle_gamma   90.00
#
_symmetry.space_group_name_H-M   'P 1'
#
loop_
_entity.id
_entity.type
_entity.pdbx_description
1 polymer ?
#
loop_
_entity_poly.entity_id
_entity_poly.type
_entity_poly.pdbx_seq_one_letter_code
_entity_poly.pdbx_strand_id
1 'polypeptide(L)'
;MTKKLEIAEKMDSFFSKIVSIGLDFHIAAITTNTDDPAHLGNIIGSPSVLDRETWDLQTAFSQLIQPSPISAEANKSFDALTRALSFEKLSKENKNFLREEALLVIIVVSDKADESLTASVEVQEVLDRMKPAGSKQGWILHSIVPDIEGCGKSIANHTILLSQITEGASPSYCDPTEMALREIRDLSLRVATELPLSLSIDHTKIEVSVNDTLVPKSSINGWDYYEKNHSIRFYGSAIPATDTIIKIIEPIR
;
A
#
# COMPACT_ATOMS: atom_id res chain seq x y z
N MET A 1 -8.34 -23.39 4.97
CA MET A 1 -7.58 -22.62 3.96
C MET A 1 -6.75 -21.60 4.72
N THR A 2 -5.49 -21.36 4.36
CA THR A 2 -4.68 -20.31 5.03
C THR A 2 -5.02 -18.95 4.42
N LYS A 3 -4.94 -17.86 5.20
CA LYS A 3 -5.21 -16.49 4.70
C LYS A 3 -4.37 -16.12 3.48
N LYS A 4 -3.15 -16.64 3.40
CA LYS A 4 -2.27 -16.49 2.23
C LYS A 4 -2.91 -17.03 0.95
N LEU A 5 -3.55 -18.21 1.01
CA LEU A 5 -4.22 -18.81 -0.14
C LEU A 5 -5.46 -17.99 -0.53
N GLU A 6 -6.23 -17.51 0.45
CA GLU A 6 -7.36 -16.60 0.17
C GLU A 6 -6.89 -15.31 -0.50
N ILE A 7 -5.78 -14.72 -0.05
CA ILE A 7 -5.21 -13.52 -0.67
C ILE A 7 -4.79 -13.80 -2.12
N ALA A 8 -4.14 -14.93 -2.38
CA ALA A 8 -3.77 -15.34 -3.74
C ALA A 8 -5.00 -15.45 -4.65
N GLU A 9 -6.06 -16.12 -4.19
CA GLU A 9 -7.29 -16.33 -4.96
C GLU A 9 -8.07 -15.03 -5.23
N LYS A 10 -7.95 -14.03 -4.37
CA LYS A 10 -8.66 -12.75 -4.50
C LYS A 10 -7.85 -11.65 -5.18
N MET A 11 -6.61 -11.91 -5.55
CA MET A 11 -5.74 -10.86 -6.07
C MET A 11 -6.12 -10.39 -7.48
N ASP A 12 -6.90 -11.15 -8.25
CA ASP A 12 -7.39 -10.73 -9.57
C ASP A 12 -8.24 -9.46 -9.51
N SER A 13 -9.16 -9.39 -8.55
CA SER A 13 -10.02 -8.22 -8.37
C SER A 13 -9.21 -7.00 -7.89
N PHE A 14 -8.11 -7.26 -7.19
CA PHE A 14 -7.16 -6.23 -6.76
C PHE A 14 -6.38 -5.66 -7.95
N PHE A 15 -5.72 -6.52 -8.74
CA PHE A 15 -4.88 -6.09 -9.86
C PHE A 15 -5.66 -5.60 -11.07
N SER A 16 -6.82 -6.18 -11.40
CA SER A 16 -7.61 -5.77 -12.57
C SER A 16 -7.93 -4.27 -12.55
N LYS A 17 -8.25 -3.70 -11.38
CA LYS A 17 -8.45 -2.26 -11.23
C LYS A 17 -7.16 -1.46 -11.42
N ILE A 18 -6.05 -1.89 -10.83
CA ILE A 18 -4.74 -1.20 -10.96
C ILE A 18 -4.27 -1.22 -12.42
N VAL A 19 -4.39 -2.37 -13.09
CA VAL A 19 -4.03 -2.55 -14.49
C VAL A 19 -4.92 -1.70 -15.38
N SER A 20 -6.25 -1.75 -15.18
CA SER A 20 -7.21 -1.01 -16.03
C SER A 20 -7.07 0.50 -15.98
N ILE A 21 -6.58 1.08 -14.88
CA ILE A 21 -6.35 2.53 -14.79
C ILE A 21 -4.96 2.95 -15.30
N GLY A 22 -4.17 2.06 -15.88
CA GLY A 22 -2.86 2.44 -16.40
C GLY A 22 -1.79 2.72 -15.33
N LEU A 23 -2.07 2.45 -14.04
CA LEU A 23 -1.08 2.67 -12.97
C LEU A 23 0.15 1.78 -13.12
N ASP A 24 1.33 2.39 -13.10
CA ASP A 24 2.61 1.70 -13.12
C ASP A 24 3.02 1.27 -11.69
N PHE A 25 3.35 -0.01 -11.50
CA PHE A 25 3.59 -0.60 -10.18
C PHE A 25 4.75 -1.59 -10.19
N HIS A 26 5.38 -1.72 -9.02
CA HIS A 26 6.27 -2.82 -8.67
C HIS A 26 5.68 -3.53 -7.44
N ILE A 27 5.61 -4.85 -7.48
CA ILE A 27 5.16 -5.69 -6.36
C ILE A 27 6.28 -6.64 -6.00
N ALA A 28 6.57 -6.73 -4.71
CA ALA A 28 7.51 -7.68 -4.16
C ALA A 28 6.96 -8.22 -2.84
N ALA A 29 7.43 -9.38 -2.43
CA ALA A 29 7.14 -9.94 -1.11
C ALA A 29 8.44 -10.17 -0.36
N ILE A 30 8.38 -10.03 0.96
CA ILE A 30 9.39 -10.46 1.92
C ILE A 30 8.68 -11.32 2.97
N THR A 31 9.43 -12.17 3.68
CA THR A 31 8.88 -12.87 4.85
C THR A 31 9.14 -12.05 6.11
N THR A 32 8.35 -12.29 7.16
CA THR A 32 8.57 -11.70 8.48
C THR A 32 9.56 -12.50 9.34
N ASN A 33 10.10 -13.60 8.80
CA ASN A 33 11.11 -14.39 9.49
C ASN A 33 12.49 -13.76 9.27
N THR A 34 13.08 -13.27 10.37
CA THR A 34 14.43 -12.71 10.39
C THR A 34 15.45 -13.61 11.08
N ASP A 35 15.06 -14.83 11.43
CA ASP A 35 15.96 -15.83 12.01
C ASP A 35 16.60 -16.72 10.92
N ASP A 36 16.02 -16.74 9.72
CA ASP A 36 16.58 -17.40 8.54
C ASP A 36 17.42 -16.43 7.69
N PRO A 37 18.75 -16.66 7.55
CA PRO A 37 19.63 -15.83 6.73
C PRO A 37 19.17 -15.65 5.27
N ALA A 38 18.47 -16.62 4.70
CA ALA A 38 17.95 -16.53 3.33
C ALA A 38 16.80 -15.52 3.20
N HIS A 39 16.14 -15.18 4.31
CA HIS A 39 14.90 -14.41 4.33
C HIS A 39 15.00 -13.06 5.06
N LEU A 40 16.21 -12.64 5.48
CA LEU A 40 16.56 -11.40 6.20
C LEU A 40 16.21 -10.08 5.46
N GLY A 41 14.93 -9.85 5.18
CA GLY A 41 14.46 -8.72 4.37
C GLY A 41 14.76 -8.89 2.87
N ASN A 42 15.16 -10.08 2.42
CA ASN A 42 15.32 -10.36 0.99
C ASN A 42 13.94 -10.46 0.33
N ILE A 43 13.80 -9.83 -0.83
CA ILE A 43 12.67 -10.08 -1.71
C ILE A 43 12.72 -11.53 -2.18
N ILE A 44 11.60 -12.22 -2.03
CA ILE A 44 11.44 -13.62 -2.42
C ILE A 44 10.82 -13.73 -3.82
N GLY A 45 10.79 -14.96 -4.35
CA GLY A 45 10.15 -15.27 -5.63
C GLY A 45 11.04 -15.07 -6.86
N SER A 46 10.55 -15.57 -7.99
CA SER A 46 11.18 -15.42 -9.31
C SER A 46 10.07 -15.28 -10.36
N PRO A 47 9.92 -14.10 -11.00
CA PRO A 47 10.72 -12.89 -10.80
C PRO A 47 10.53 -12.30 -9.40
N SER A 48 11.57 -11.62 -8.89
CA SER A 48 11.55 -11.02 -7.54
C SER A 48 10.67 -9.78 -7.47
N VAL A 49 10.54 -9.05 -8.58
CA VAL A 49 9.63 -7.91 -8.71
C VAL A 49 8.64 -8.23 -9.82
N LEU A 50 7.35 -8.08 -9.53
CA LEU A 50 6.27 -8.17 -10.51
C LEU A 50 5.84 -6.76 -10.92
N ASP A 51 5.53 -6.58 -12.18
CA ASP A 51 5.04 -5.31 -12.74
C ASP A 51 3.87 -5.58 -13.72
N ARG A 52 3.48 -4.56 -14.49
CA ARG A 52 2.41 -4.68 -15.49
C ARG A 52 2.77 -5.65 -16.64
N GLU A 53 4.05 -5.81 -16.94
CA GLU A 53 4.53 -6.63 -18.04
C GLU A 53 4.73 -8.10 -17.63
N THR A 54 4.69 -8.41 -16.33
CA THR A 54 4.69 -9.78 -15.82
C THR A 54 3.60 -10.62 -16.47
N TRP A 55 4.02 -11.64 -17.20
CA TRP A 55 3.12 -12.65 -17.75
C TRP A 55 2.38 -13.39 -16.63
N ASP A 56 1.06 -13.52 -16.76
CA ASP A 56 0.19 -14.18 -15.79
C ASP A 56 0.46 -13.71 -14.34
N LEU A 57 0.24 -12.40 -14.14
CA LEU A 57 0.49 -11.71 -12.87
C LEU A 57 -0.17 -12.40 -11.67
N GLN A 58 -1.34 -13.00 -11.84
CA GLN A 58 -2.02 -13.74 -10.78
C GLN A 58 -1.22 -14.96 -10.33
N THR A 59 -0.81 -15.80 -11.29
CA THR A 59 -0.03 -17.00 -11.00
C THR A 59 1.32 -16.61 -10.42
N ALA A 60 2.00 -15.60 -10.99
CA ALA A 60 3.27 -15.10 -10.48
C ALA A 60 3.16 -14.58 -9.04
N PHE A 61 2.11 -13.81 -8.73
CA PHE A 61 1.85 -13.33 -7.37
C PHE A 61 1.52 -14.47 -6.41
N SER A 62 0.71 -15.43 -6.84
CA SER A 62 0.36 -16.60 -6.02
C SER A 62 1.61 -17.40 -5.64
N GLN A 63 2.55 -17.56 -6.55
CA GLN A 63 3.85 -18.20 -6.27
C GLN A 63 4.72 -17.34 -5.34
N LEU A 64 4.73 -16.02 -5.55
CA LEU A 64 5.49 -15.06 -4.75
C LEU A 64 5.11 -15.12 -3.26
N ILE A 65 3.82 -15.26 -2.93
CA ILE A 65 3.34 -15.28 -1.54
C ILE A 65 3.22 -16.69 -0.93
N GLN A 66 3.71 -17.71 -1.62
CA GLN A 66 3.81 -19.10 -1.13
C GLN A 66 5.26 -19.51 -0.81
N PRO A 67 6.01 -18.79 0.05
CA PRO A 67 7.30 -19.29 0.49
C PRO A 67 7.13 -20.62 1.23
N SER A 68 8.12 -21.50 1.12
CA SER A 68 8.16 -22.76 1.85
C SER A 68 7.95 -22.52 3.34
N PRO A 69 7.28 -23.41 4.08
CA PRO A 69 7.07 -23.26 5.51
C PRO A 69 8.44 -23.24 6.21
N ILE A 70 8.92 -22.05 6.55
CA ILE A 70 10.07 -21.89 7.42
C ILE A 70 9.57 -22.11 8.85
N SER A 71 10.31 -22.87 9.65
CA SER A 71 9.97 -23.17 11.04
C SER A 71 9.65 -21.88 11.78
N ALA A 72 8.40 -21.78 12.22
CA ALA A 72 7.83 -20.62 12.84
C ALA A 72 8.35 -20.46 14.26
N GLU A 73 9.09 -19.40 14.55
CA GLU A 73 9.18 -18.94 15.94
C GLU A 73 8.76 -17.47 16.07
N ALA A 74 9.38 -16.52 15.37
CA ALA A 74 9.04 -15.09 15.53
C ALA A 74 8.46 -14.42 14.28
N ASN A 75 7.45 -13.58 14.46
CA ASN A 75 6.88 -12.72 13.43
C ASN A 75 7.44 -11.29 13.57
N LYS A 76 8.57 -10.99 12.91
CA LYS A 76 9.28 -9.71 13.05
C LYS A 76 9.14 -8.86 11.77
N SER A 77 7.93 -8.39 11.50
CA SER A 77 7.60 -7.65 10.27
C SER A 77 8.33 -6.31 10.15
N PHE A 78 8.52 -5.58 11.26
CA PHE A 78 9.26 -4.32 11.26
C PHE A 78 10.76 -4.54 11.08
N ASP A 79 11.34 -5.54 11.74
CA ASP A 79 12.74 -5.90 11.53
C ASP A 79 12.98 -6.34 10.07
N ALA A 80 12.05 -7.10 9.48
CA ALA A 80 12.13 -7.53 8.09
C ALA A 80 12.01 -6.35 7.11
N LEU A 81 11.05 -5.45 7.33
CA LEU A 81 10.81 -4.27 6.51
C LEU A 81 12.01 -3.31 6.51
N THR A 82 12.52 -2.96 7.69
CA THR A 82 13.66 -2.04 7.81
C THR A 82 14.92 -2.61 7.16
N ARG A 83 15.16 -3.93 7.28
CA ARG A 83 16.24 -4.62 6.56
C ARG A 83 16.03 -4.59 5.06
N ALA A 84 14.81 -4.87 4.59
CA ALA A 84 14.49 -4.91 3.16
C ALA A 84 14.72 -3.56 2.47
N LEU A 85 14.52 -2.46 3.20
CA LEU A 85 14.74 -1.09 2.72
C LEU A 85 16.13 -0.54 3.02
N SER A 86 17.02 -1.33 3.63
CA SER A 86 18.39 -0.91 3.89
C SER A 86 19.17 -0.70 2.58
N PHE A 87 20.15 0.21 2.61
CA PHE A 87 21.04 0.45 1.47
C PHE A 87 21.73 -0.82 0.98
N GLU A 88 22.13 -1.71 1.90
CA GLU A 88 22.75 -2.98 1.55
C GLU A 88 21.82 -3.85 0.69
N LYS A 89 20.55 -3.99 1.09
CA LYS A 89 19.58 -4.79 0.34
C LYS A 89 19.19 -4.14 -0.98
N LEU A 90 18.90 -2.84 -0.97
CA LEU A 90 18.49 -2.12 -2.18
C LEU A 90 19.60 -2.02 -3.24
N SER A 91 20.87 -2.10 -2.84
CA SER A 91 22.00 -2.15 -3.77
C SER A 91 22.30 -3.55 -4.32
N LYS A 92 21.67 -4.60 -3.77
CA LYS A 92 21.95 -6.00 -4.11
C LYS A 92 20.67 -6.82 -4.34
N GLU A 93 20.21 -7.54 -3.31
CA GLU A 93 19.13 -8.53 -3.43
C GLU A 93 17.79 -7.89 -3.81
N ASN A 94 17.55 -6.67 -3.32
CA ASN A 94 16.31 -5.92 -3.53
C ASN A 94 16.47 -4.81 -4.57
N LYS A 95 17.49 -4.91 -5.43
CA LYS A 95 17.71 -3.95 -6.51
C LYS A 95 16.47 -3.82 -7.40
N ASN A 96 16.27 -2.61 -7.93
CA ASN A 96 15.17 -2.26 -8.84
C ASN A 96 13.75 -2.29 -8.23
N PHE A 97 13.57 -2.69 -6.97
CA PHE A 97 12.25 -2.65 -6.35
C PHE A 97 11.78 -1.21 -6.08
N LEU A 98 12.53 -0.47 -5.26
CA LEU A 98 12.15 0.85 -4.79
C LEU A 98 12.44 1.92 -5.86
N ARG A 99 11.39 2.62 -6.32
CA ARG A 99 11.49 3.71 -7.31
C ARG A 99 11.25 5.06 -6.65
N GLU A 100 12.15 6.02 -6.76
CA GLU A 100 12.14 7.31 -6.02
C GLU A 100 10.77 8.02 -6.02
N GLU A 101 10.19 8.24 -7.21
CA GLU A 101 8.95 9.00 -7.41
C GLU A 101 7.64 8.22 -7.14
N ALA A 102 7.73 6.92 -6.87
CA ALA A 102 6.55 6.07 -6.64
C ALA A 102 6.09 6.12 -5.18
N LEU A 103 4.77 6.02 -4.95
CA LEU A 103 4.24 5.73 -3.61
C LEU A 103 4.73 4.34 -3.16
N LEU A 104 5.28 4.24 -1.94
CA LEU A 104 5.56 2.95 -1.33
C LEU A 104 4.34 2.47 -0.54
N VAL A 105 3.63 1.47 -1.05
CA VAL A 105 2.54 0.81 -0.35
C VAL A 105 3.07 -0.42 0.37
N ILE A 106 2.90 -0.50 1.68
CA ILE A 106 3.31 -1.62 2.51
C ILE A 106 2.05 -2.33 2.99
N ILE A 107 1.97 -3.64 2.80
CA ILE A 107 0.85 -4.45 3.30
C ILE A 107 1.43 -5.54 4.20
N VAL A 108 1.22 -5.41 5.50
CA VAL A 108 1.62 -6.43 6.48
C VAL A 108 0.49 -7.42 6.64
N VAL A 109 0.76 -8.71 6.43
CA VAL A 109 -0.20 -9.79 6.63
C VAL A 109 0.36 -10.77 7.63
N SER A 110 -0.30 -10.91 8.78
CA SER A 110 0.12 -11.85 9.80
C SER A 110 -1.06 -12.37 10.61
N ASP A 111 -0.96 -13.58 11.13
CA ASP A 111 -1.89 -14.18 12.09
C ASP A 111 -1.43 -13.97 13.55
N LYS A 112 -0.34 -13.23 13.76
CA LYS A 112 0.29 -13.00 15.06
C LYS A 112 0.64 -11.52 15.28
N ALA A 113 0.95 -11.21 16.54
CA ALA A 113 1.61 -9.95 16.92
C ALA A 113 2.91 -9.75 16.14
N ASP A 114 3.28 -8.50 15.93
CA ASP A 114 4.67 -8.18 15.58
C ASP A 114 5.56 -8.33 16.83
N GLU A 115 6.61 -9.12 16.71
CA GLU A 115 7.60 -9.42 17.75
C GLU A 115 8.95 -8.77 17.45
N SER A 116 8.96 -7.76 16.57
CA SER A 116 10.18 -7.03 16.22
C SER A 116 10.74 -6.29 17.44
N LEU A 117 12.06 -6.16 17.48
CA LEU A 117 12.71 -5.27 18.44
C LEU A 117 12.66 -3.81 17.96
N THR A 118 12.57 -3.60 16.65
CA THR A 118 12.39 -2.28 16.05
C THR A 118 11.05 -1.67 16.47
N ALA A 119 11.09 -0.46 17.03
CA ALA A 119 9.88 0.26 17.44
C ALA A 119 9.16 0.92 16.25
N SER A 120 7.84 1.17 16.36
CA SER A 120 7.06 1.85 15.31
C SER A 120 7.66 3.19 14.88
N VAL A 121 8.21 3.95 15.83
CA VAL A 121 8.83 5.25 15.55
C VAL A 121 10.08 5.10 14.68
N GLU A 122 10.89 4.07 14.92
CA GLU A 122 12.09 3.80 14.12
C GLU A 122 11.72 3.36 12.70
N VAL A 123 10.66 2.56 12.55
CA VAL A 123 10.11 2.21 11.23
C VAL A 123 9.65 3.46 10.49
N GLN A 124 8.92 4.34 11.17
CA GLN A 124 8.45 5.59 10.59
C GLN A 124 9.63 6.44 10.11
N GLU A 125 10.68 6.62 10.92
CA GLU A 125 11.88 7.37 10.53
C GLU A 125 12.61 6.75 9.33
N VAL A 126 12.67 5.42 9.25
CA VAL A 126 13.22 4.73 8.07
C VAL A 126 12.38 5.04 6.85
N LEU A 127 11.06 4.93 6.93
CA LEU A 127 10.16 5.16 5.81
C LEU A 127 10.14 6.62 5.36
N ASP A 128 10.13 7.58 6.28
CA ASP A 128 10.21 9.02 5.98
C ASP A 128 11.55 9.39 5.31
N ARG A 129 12.65 8.72 5.66
CA ARG A 129 13.93 8.93 4.98
C ARG A 129 13.96 8.31 3.58
N MET A 130 13.37 7.12 3.41
CA MET A 130 13.35 6.42 2.12
C MET A 130 12.32 7.02 1.15
N LYS A 131 11.26 7.61 1.70
CA LYS A 131 10.08 8.13 1.01
C LYS A 131 9.60 9.41 1.67
N PRO A 132 10.40 10.49 1.60
CA PRO A 132 10.06 11.75 2.25
C PRO A 132 8.71 12.26 1.76
N ALA A 133 7.92 12.80 2.69
CA ALA A 133 6.73 13.54 2.34
C ALA A 133 7.14 14.79 1.54
N GLY A 134 6.62 14.91 0.33
CA GLY A 134 6.72 16.12 -0.49
C GLY A 134 5.38 16.85 -0.46
N SER A 135 4.88 17.22 -1.64
CA SER A 135 3.50 17.68 -1.82
C SER A 135 2.45 16.56 -1.65
N LYS A 136 2.90 15.30 -1.55
CA LYS A 136 2.07 14.13 -1.28
C LYS A 136 2.81 13.18 -0.33
N GLN A 137 2.05 12.30 0.29
CA GLN A 137 2.56 11.22 1.13
C GLN A 137 3.41 10.25 0.30
N GLY A 138 4.65 9.98 0.76
CA GLY A 138 5.60 9.12 0.04
C GLY A 138 5.42 7.62 0.29
N TRP A 139 4.75 7.25 1.39
CA TRP A 139 4.50 5.86 1.76
C TRP A 139 3.22 5.71 2.60
N ILE A 140 2.58 4.55 2.51
CA ILE A 140 1.40 4.18 3.31
C ILE A 140 1.55 2.74 3.79
N LEU A 141 1.14 2.48 5.03
CA LEU A 141 1.15 1.14 5.60
C LEU A 141 -0.27 0.66 5.84
N HIS A 142 -0.53 -0.57 5.42
CA HIS A 142 -1.74 -1.31 5.66
C HIS A 142 -1.40 -2.56 6.48
N SER A 143 -2.36 -3.03 7.28
CA SER A 143 -2.20 -4.27 8.04
C SER A 143 -3.43 -5.14 7.99
N ILE A 144 -3.26 -6.42 7.62
CA ILE A 144 -4.24 -7.49 7.79
C ILE A 144 -3.75 -8.38 8.92
N VAL A 145 -4.17 -8.06 10.13
CA VAL A 145 -3.68 -8.70 11.37
C VAL A 145 -4.83 -8.96 12.35
N PRO A 146 -4.70 -9.87 13.32
CA PRO A 146 -5.75 -10.08 14.31
C PRO A 146 -6.03 -8.79 15.05
N ASP A 147 -7.30 -8.42 15.11
CA ASP A 147 -7.79 -7.32 15.94
C ASP A 147 -8.25 -7.84 17.31
N ILE A 148 -8.53 -6.90 18.21
CA ILE A 148 -8.91 -7.18 19.61
C ILE A 148 -10.24 -7.93 19.67
N GLU A 149 -11.15 -7.70 18.70
CA GLU A 149 -12.53 -8.21 18.74
C GLU A 149 -12.75 -9.46 17.88
N GLY A 150 -12.16 -9.53 16.69
CA GLY A 150 -12.50 -10.54 15.67
C GLY A 150 -11.82 -11.91 15.82
N CYS A 151 -10.68 -12.01 16.51
CA CYS A 151 -9.91 -13.26 16.59
C CYS A 151 -9.69 -13.82 18.01
N GLY A 152 -10.37 -13.28 19.02
CA GLY A 152 -10.37 -13.82 20.39
C GLY A 152 -9.04 -13.70 21.16
N LYS A 153 -8.06 -12.95 20.63
CA LYS A 153 -6.81 -12.63 21.32
C LYS A 153 -6.52 -11.15 21.19
N SER A 154 -6.58 -10.44 22.31
CA SER A 154 -6.11 -9.06 22.38
C SER A 154 -4.59 -9.05 22.21
N ILE A 155 -4.15 -8.49 21.09
CA ILE A 155 -2.74 -8.30 20.80
C ILE A 155 -2.59 -6.82 20.46
N ALA A 156 -1.82 -6.09 21.28
CA ALA A 156 -1.34 -4.78 20.87
C ALA A 156 -0.47 -4.97 19.64
N ASN A 157 -0.97 -4.52 18.48
CA ASN A 157 -0.26 -4.71 17.22
C ASN A 157 0.23 -3.37 16.70
N HIS A 158 1.54 -3.18 16.78
CA HIS A 158 2.22 -1.97 16.33
C HIS A 158 1.96 -1.65 14.85
N THR A 159 1.66 -2.66 14.02
CA THR A 159 1.31 -2.45 12.60
C THR A 159 -0.03 -1.74 12.45
N ILE A 160 -0.99 -1.98 13.35
CA ILE A 160 -2.30 -1.28 13.35
C ILE A 160 -2.07 0.19 13.64
N LEU A 161 -1.24 0.50 14.65
CA LEU A 161 -0.92 1.89 15.00
C LEU A 161 -0.28 2.64 13.83
N LEU A 162 0.71 2.05 13.14
CA LEU A 162 1.31 2.67 11.97
C LEU A 162 0.33 2.79 10.80
N SER A 163 -0.56 1.82 10.61
CA SER A 163 -1.62 1.93 9.59
C SER A 163 -2.50 3.14 9.87
N GLN A 164 -2.94 3.31 11.12
CA GLN A 164 -3.77 4.45 11.52
C GLN A 164 -3.06 5.81 11.35
N ILE A 165 -1.80 5.90 11.76
CA ILE A 165 -0.99 7.14 11.62
C ILE A 165 -0.85 7.54 10.14
N THR A 166 -0.74 6.55 9.26
CA THR A 166 -0.55 6.75 7.81
C THR A 166 -1.85 6.81 7.01
N GLU A 167 -3.00 6.81 7.70
CA GLU A 167 -4.35 6.72 7.10
C GLU A 167 -4.53 5.50 6.18
N GLY A 168 -3.80 4.43 6.46
CA GLY A 168 -3.97 3.13 5.83
C GLY A 168 -5.02 2.25 6.53
N ALA A 169 -5.60 1.34 5.74
CA ALA A 169 -6.51 0.31 6.21
C ALA A 169 -5.84 -0.66 7.20
N SER A 170 -6.59 -1.04 8.23
CA SER A 170 -6.21 -2.06 9.22
C SER A 170 -7.33 -3.10 9.41
N PRO A 171 -7.81 -3.78 8.35
CA PRO A 171 -8.87 -4.78 8.47
C PRO A 171 -8.41 -5.99 9.31
N SER A 172 -9.36 -6.64 9.97
CA SER A 172 -9.03 -7.81 10.79
C SER A 172 -8.59 -8.97 9.91
N TYR A 173 -7.62 -9.74 10.39
CA TYR A 173 -7.27 -11.04 9.81
C TYR A 173 -8.48 -11.99 9.76
N CYS A 174 -9.45 -11.81 10.65
CA CYS A 174 -10.67 -12.61 10.69
C CYS A 174 -11.77 -12.11 9.74
N ASP A 175 -11.62 -10.93 9.14
CA ASP A 175 -12.59 -10.39 8.18
C ASP A 175 -12.51 -11.10 6.81
N PRO A 176 -13.60 -11.08 6.02
CA PRO A 176 -13.58 -11.52 4.63
C PRO A 176 -12.45 -10.86 3.82
N THR A 177 -11.55 -11.69 3.29
CA THR A 177 -10.34 -11.25 2.57
C THR A 177 -10.62 -10.32 1.39
N GLU A 178 -11.73 -10.54 0.67
CA GLU A 178 -12.15 -9.67 -0.44
C GLU A 178 -12.40 -8.22 0.02
N MET A 179 -13.02 -8.03 1.20
CA MET A 179 -13.30 -6.68 1.70
C MET A 179 -12.02 -5.99 2.14
N ALA A 180 -11.14 -6.71 2.83
CA ALA A 180 -9.84 -6.21 3.26
C ALA A 180 -8.99 -5.74 2.06
N LEU A 181 -8.88 -6.59 1.02
CA LEU A 181 -8.13 -6.26 -0.18
C LEU A 181 -8.75 -5.09 -0.96
N ARG A 182 -10.09 -5.03 -1.05
CA ARG A 182 -10.79 -3.91 -1.68
C ARG A 182 -10.50 -2.59 -0.97
N GLU A 183 -10.57 -2.55 0.36
CA GLU A 183 -10.30 -1.35 1.14
C GLU A 183 -8.85 -0.88 0.98
N ILE A 184 -7.89 -1.81 1.11
CA ILE A 184 -6.46 -1.54 0.91
C ILE A 184 -6.20 -0.96 -0.48
N ARG A 185 -6.79 -1.59 -1.52
CA ARG A 185 -6.68 -1.12 -2.90
C ARG A 185 -7.21 0.30 -3.05
N ASP A 186 -8.43 0.55 -2.58
CA ASP A 186 -9.11 1.82 -2.80
C ASP A 186 -8.38 2.97 -2.08
N LEU A 187 -7.82 2.73 -0.89
CA LEU A 187 -6.97 3.70 -0.19
C LEU A 187 -5.62 3.91 -0.89
N SER A 188 -4.95 2.82 -1.29
CA SER A 188 -3.68 2.89 -2.01
C SER A 188 -3.82 3.70 -3.31
N LEU A 189 -4.87 3.43 -4.09
CA LEU A 189 -5.16 4.14 -5.32
C LEU A 189 -5.48 5.61 -5.07
N ARG A 190 -6.23 5.93 -4.00
CA ARG A 190 -6.54 7.30 -3.63
C ARG A 190 -5.28 8.13 -3.36
N VAL A 191 -4.33 7.57 -2.60
CA VAL A 191 -3.05 8.26 -2.31
C VAL A 191 -2.17 8.31 -3.56
N ALA A 192 -2.13 7.23 -4.35
CA ALA A 192 -1.32 7.18 -5.57
C ALA A 192 -1.79 8.17 -6.65
N THR A 193 -3.09 8.46 -6.71
CA THR A 193 -3.71 9.38 -7.68
C THR A 193 -4.04 10.75 -7.10
N GLU A 194 -3.55 11.04 -5.89
CA GLU A 194 -3.73 12.33 -5.24
C GLU A 194 -3.02 13.44 -6.04
N LEU A 195 -3.74 14.53 -6.29
CA LEU A 195 -3.22 15.67 -7.05
C LEU A 195 -2.94 16.85 -6.12
N PRO A 196 -1.67 17.17 -5.85
CA PRO A 196 -1.33 18.34 -5.06
C PRO A 196 -1.71 19.63 -5.79
N LEU A 197 -2.23 20.61 -5.07
CA LEU A 197 -2.54 21.93 -5.58
C LEU A 197 -1.39 22.88 -5.24
N SER A 198 -1.09 23.81 -6.16
CA SER A 198 0.02 24.75 -5.99
C SER A 198 -0.28 25.93 -5.05
N LEU A 199 -1.54 26.17 -4.70
CA LEU A 199 -1.98 27.35 -3.95
C LEU A 199 -3.10 27.03 -2.94
N SER A 200 -3.21 27.85 -1.90
CA SER A 200 -4.36 27.84 -0.99
C SER A 200 -5.59 28.42 -1.70
N ILE A 201 -6.55 27.55 -2.01
CA ILE A 201 -7.73 27.88 -2.82
C ILE A 201 -8.98 27.86 -1.95
N ASP A 202 -9.96 28.68 -2.31
CA ASP A 202 -11.33 28.53 -1.82
C ASP A 202 -11.95 27.23 -2.37
N HIS A 203 -11.79 26.15 -1.61
CA HIS A 203 -12.21 24.80 -2.00
C HIS A 203 -13.72 24.63 -2.18
N THR A 204 -14.52 25.65 -1.87
CA THR A 204 -15.97 25.66 -2.12
C THR A 204 -16.30 25.94 -3.59
N LYS A 205 -15.34 26.42 -4.38
CA LYS A 205 -15.55 26.81 -5.78
C LYS A 205 -14.69 26.03 -6.78
N ILE A 206 -13.99 24.99 -6.32
CA ILE A 206 -13.21 24.12 -7.20
C ILE A 206 -14.20 23.31 -8.04
N GLU A 207 -13.98 23.31 -9.36
CA GLU A 207 -14.60 22.35 -10.27
C GLU A 207 -13.52 21.45 -10.85
N VAL A 208 -13.76 20.14 -10.84
CA VAL A 208 -12.85 19.14 -11.39
C VAL A 208 -13.51 18.45 -12.56
N SER A 209 -12.78 18.33 -13.67
CA SER A 209 -13.19 17.48 -14.79
C SER A 209 -12.09 16.50 -15.16
N VAL A 210 -12.51 15.31 -15.58
CA VAL A 210 -11.65 14.25 -16.11
C VAL A 210 -12.09 14.00 -17.54
N ASN A 211 -11.19 14.20 -18.51
CA ASN A 211 -11.49 14.15 -19.95
C ASN A 211 -12.73 14.99 -20.30
N ASP A 212 -12.75 16.25 -19.83
CA ASP A 212 -13.84 17.22 -20.04
C ASP A 212 -15.21 16.83 -19.43
N THR A 213 -15.28 15.75 -18.67
CA THR A 213 -16.48 15.36 -17.91
C THR A 213 -16.37 15.89 -16.49
N LEU A 214 -17.33 16.72 -16.08
CA LEU A 214 -17.40 17.21 -14.69
C LEU A 214 -17.55 16.03 -13.72
N VAL A 215 -16.66 15.99 -12.74
CA VAL A 215 -16.69 14.99 -11.66
C VAL A 215 -17.34 15.66 -10.44
N PRO A 216 -18.37 15.04 -9.82
CA PRO A 216 -19.01 15.63 -8.66
C PRO A 216 -18.09 15.64 -7.44
N LYS A 217 -18.25 16.64 -6.56
CA LYS A 217 -17.62 16.63 -5.24
C LYS A 217 -18.29 15.57 -4.36
N SER A 218 -17.60 14.48 -4.09
CA SER A 218 -18.08 13.32 -3.33
C SER A 218 -16.92 12.47 -2.82
N SER A 219 -16.95 12.15 -1.53
CA SER A 219 -16.02 11.21 -0.88
C SER A 219 -16.38 9.72 -1.07
N ILE A 220 -17.39 9.43 -1.91
CA ILE A 220 -17.83 8.06 -2.25
C ILE A 220 -17.53 7.78 -3.72
N ASN A 221 -17.98 8.64 -4.62
CA ASN A 221 -17.77 8.48 -6.06
C ASN A 221 -17.64 9.85 -6.74
N GLY A 222 -16.42 10.36 -6.78
CA GLY A 222 -16.15 11.73 -7.21
C GLY A 222 -14.77 12.18 -6.77
N TRP A 223 -14.66 13.46 -6.42
CA TRP A 223 -13.46 14.03 -5.82
C TRP A 223 -13.78 14.72 -4.49
N ASP A 224 -12.77 14.89 -3.64
CA ASP A 224 -12.85 15.77 -2.48
C ASP A 224 -11.53 16.50 -2.27
N TYR A 225 -11.61 17.65 -1.58
CA TYR A 225 -10.42 18.41 -1.20
C TYR A 225 -9.86 17.84 0.11
N TYR A 226 -8.57 17.50 0.09
CA TYR A 226 -7.87 16.96 1.23
C TYR A 226 -6.94 18.01 1.82
N GLU A 227 -7.39 18.61 2.93
CA GLU A 227 -6.79 19.80 3.52
C GLU A 227 -5.35 19.57 3.99
N LYS A 228 -5.05 18.41 4.58
CA LYS A 228 -3.73 18.09 5.16
C LYS A 228 -2.58 18.21 4.16
N ASN A 229 -2.83 17.85 2.89
CA ASN A 229 -1.81 17.90 1.83
C ASN A 229 -2.10 18.98 0.77
N HIS A 230 -3.14 19.80 0.97
CA HIS A 230 -3.60 20.77 -0.03
C HIS A 230 -3.80 20.12 -1.41
N SER A 231 -4.57 19.04 -1.47
CA SER A 231 -4.68 18.19 -2.67
C SER A 231 -6.11 17.80 -3.01
N ILE A 232 -6.32 17.28 -4.21
CA ILE A 232 -7.56 16.64 -4.64
C ILE A 232 -7.40 15.13 -4.58
N ARG A 233 -8.34 14.46 -3.91
CA ARG A 233 -8.44 12.99 -3.85
C ARG A 233 -9.61 12.51 -4.69
N PHE A 234 -9.42 11.44 -5.45
CA PHE A 234 -10.47 10.80 -6.23
C PHE A 234 -10.98 9.53 -5.55
N TYR A 235 -12.27 9.24 -5.75
CA TYR A 235 -12.99 8.16 -5.09
C TYR A 235 -13.80 7.33 -6.09
N GLY A 236 -13.97 6.04 -5.79
CA GLY A 236 -14.84 5.15 -6.54
C GLY A 236 -14.45 5.02 -8.02
N SER A 237 -15.43 5.17 -8.91
CA SER A 237 -15.22 5.12 -10.36
C SER A 237 -14.57 6.38 -10.93
N ALA A 238 -14.48 7.46 -10.14
CA ALA A 238 -13.87 8.72 -10.57
C ALA A 238 -12.34 8.74 -10.43
N ILE A 239 -11.72 7.69 -9.88
CA ILE A 239 -10.27 7.52 -9.86
C ILE A 239 -9.75 7.53 -11.32
N PRO A 240 -8.96 8.53 -11.71
CA PRO A 240 -8.53 8.72 -13.09
C PRO A 240 -7.58 7.62 -13.53
N ALA A 241 -7.61 7.29 -14.82
CA ALA A 241 -6.52 6.53 -15.43
C ALA A 241 -5.29 7.44 -15.70
N THR A 242 -4.11 6.85 -15.80
CA THR A 242 -2.84 7.58 -15.90
C THR A 242 -2.69 8.43 -17.16
N ASP A 243 -3.47 8.14 -18.20
CA ASP A 243 -3.51 8.86 -19.48
C ASP A 243 -4.63 9.92 -19.56
N THR A 244 -5.41 10.09 -18.48
CA THR A 244 -6.52 11.04 -18.48
C THR A 244 -6.05 12.48 -18.26
N ILE A 245 -6.76 13.42 -18.88
CA ILE A 245 -6.55 14.85 -18.68
C ILE A 245 -7.43 15.32 -17.54
N ILE A 246 -6.81 15.88 -16.51
CA ILE A 246 -7.51 16.42 -15.35
C ILE A 246 -7.44 17.94 -15.42
N LYS A 247 -8.59 18.60 -15.43
CA LYS A 247 -8.69 20.06 -15.38
C LYS A 247 -9.32 20.47 -14.07
N ILE A 248 -8.65 21.38 -13.38
CA ILE A 248 -9.11 21.99 -12.15
C ILE A 248 -9.39 23.45 -12.48
N ILE A 249 -10.66 23.84 -12.42
CA ILE A 249 -11.07 25.22 -12.64
C ILE A 249 -11.17 25.88 -11.27
N GLU A 250 -10.34 26.90 -11.11
CA GLU A 250 -10.27 27.72 -9.91
C GLU A 250 -10.78 29.11 -10.27
N PRO A 251 -11.83 29.65 -9.61
CA PRO A 251 -12.17 31.04 -9.79
C PRO A 251 -11.07 31.91 -9.19
N ILE A 252 -10.40 32.65 -10.07
CA ILE A 252 -9.40 33.66 -9.71
C ILE A 252 -10.07 34.67 -8.76
N ARG A 253 -9.40 34.97 -7.65
CA ARG A 253 -9.81 36.06 -6.73
C ARG A 253 -9.42 37.42 -7.26
#